data_AF-A0A952C9X2-F1
#
_entry.id   AF-A0A952C9X2-F1
#
_cell.length_a   1.000
_cell.length_b   1.000
_cell.length_c   1.000
_cell.angle_alpha   90.00
_cell.angle_beta   90.00
_cell.angle_gamma   90.00
#
_symmetry.space_group_name_H-M   'P 1'
#
loop_
_entity.id
_entity.type
_entity.pdbx_description
1 polymer ?
#
loop_
_entity_poly.entity_id
_entity_poly.type
_entity_poly.pdbx_seq_one_letter_code
_entity_poly.pdbx_strand_id
1 'polypeptide(L)'
;YNYNNYERLYLIGSKGFAELSPAFGYGPIKGRTHLGPINQPVITHQTAQMDGLADCILNGTPDPAMTGEEGLKDMIVIDAVYESIRRNGERILVDLGQYGNPNF
;
A
#
# COMPACT_ATOMS: atom_id res chain seq x y z
N TYR A 1 -19.98 12.67 17.74
CA TYR A 1 -19.24 12.84 16.47
C TYR A 1 -18.95 11.46 15.91
N ASN A 2 -19.53 11.11 14.76
CA ASN A 2 -19.28 9.84 14.07
C ASN A 2 -18.03 10.00 13.20
N TYR A 3 -16.90 9.41 13.60
CA TYR A 3 -15.64 9.33 12.84
C TYR A 3 -15.68 8.24 11.75
N ASN A 4 -16.84 8.00 11.13
CA ASN A 4 -16.97 6.94 10.12
C ASN A 4 -16.49 7.50 8.76
N ASN A 5 -15.47 6.84 8.16
CA ASN A 5 -14.87 7.13 6.84
C ASN A 5 -13.85 8.29 6.72
N TYR A 6 -12.95 8.48 7.68
CA TYR A 6 -11.75 9.30 7.41
C TYR A 6 -10.67 8.46 6.74
N GLU A 7 -10.65 8.48 5.40
CA GLU A 7 -9.67 7.80 4.56
C GLU A 7 -8.81 8.79 3.81
N ARG A 8 -7.58 8.99 4.28
CA ARG A 8 -6.64 9.96 3.71
C ARG A 8 -5.23 9.39 3.70
N LEU A 9 -4.57 9.50 2.55
CA LEU A 9 -3.13 9.34 2.42
C LEU A 9 -2.53 10.72 2.12
N TYR A 10 -1.58 11.17 2.93
CA TYR A 10 -0.92 12.46 2.73
C TYR A 10 0.60 12.28 2.77
N LEU A 11 1.24 12.60 1.64
CA LEU A 11 2.69 12.54 1.47
C LEU A 11 3.22 13.95 1.32
N ILE A 12 4.24 14.29 2.11
CA ILE A 12 4.96 15.56 2.05
C ILE A 12 6.42 15.26 1.81
N GLY A 13 7.02 15.97 0.86
CA GLY A 13 8.46 15.95 0.62
C GLY A 13 8.99 17.35 0.35
N SER A 14 10.30 17.43 0.12
CA SER A 14 11.00 18.69 -0.18
C SER A 14 10.49 19.41 -1.44
N LYS A 15 9.84 18.68 -2.34
CA LYS A 15 9.28 19.19 -3.61
C LYS A 15 7.78 19.46 -3.55
N GLY A 16 7.15 19.41 -2.37
CA GLY A 16 5.71 19.66 -2.21
C GLY A 16 4.95 18.46 -1.64
N PHE A 17 3.65 18.40 -1.90
CA PHE A 17 2.77 17.37 -1.35
C PHE A 17 2.00 16.59 -2.42
N ALA A 18 1.55 15.39 -2.03
CA ALA A 18 0.56 14.59 -2.70
C ALA A 18 -0.47 14.08 -1.68
N GLU A 19 -1.74 14.06 -2.05
CA GLU A 19 -2.85 13.64 -1.21
C GLU A 19 -3.81 12.75 -1.99
N LEU A 20 -4.31 11.70 -1.33
CA LEU A 20 -5.51 10.98 -1.72
C LEU A 20 -6.57 11.10 -0.63
N SER A 21 -7.80 11.45 -1.00
CA SER A 21 -8.96 11.57 -0.09
C SER A 21 -10.26 11.63 -0.91
N PRO A 22 -11.05 10.55 -1.03
CA PRO A 22 -10.85 9.21 -0.45
C PRO A 22 -9.66 8.47 -1.07
N ALA A 23 -9.04 7.57 -0.30
CA ALA A 23 -7.77 6.91 -0.68
C ALA A 23 -7.89 5.39 -0.84
N PHE A 24 -8.73 4.73 -0.05
CA PHE A 24 -8.74 3.27 0.07
C PHE A 24 -10.13 2.65 -0.12
N GLY A 25 -11.18 3.46 -0.19
CA GLY A 25 -12.55 3.01 -0.40
C GLY A 25 -12.83 2.55 -1.83
N TYR A 26 -13.99 1.93 -2.01
CA TYR A 26 -14.47 1.44 -3.31
C TYR A 26 -15.03 2.53 -4.23
N GLY A 27 -15.12 3.77 -3.76
CA GLY A 27 -15.55 4.91 -4.55
C GLY A 27 -14.44 5.43 -5.49
N PRO A 28 -14.71 6.46 -6.29
CA PRO A 28 -13.67 7.08 -7.11
C PRO A 28 -12.60 7.69 -6.20
N ILE A 29 -11.37 7.18 -6.28
CA ILE A 29 -10.21 7.74 -5.58
C ILE A 29 -9.95 9.13 -6.14
N LYS A 30 -9.83 10.11 -5.25
CA LYS A 30 -9.54 11.49 -5.62
C LYS A 30 -8.17 11.86 -5.10
N GLY A 31 -7.32 12.31 -6.01
CA GLY A 31 -5.99 12.76 -5.68
C GLY A 31 -5.75 14.22 -6.00
N ARG A 32 -4.86 14.86 -5.25
CA ARG A 32 -4.29 16.16 -5.60
C ARG A 32 -2.82 16.24 -5.22
N THR A 33 -2.09 17.07 -5.91
CA THR A 33 -0.70 17.41 -5.62
C THR A 33 -0.56 18.92 -5.49
N HIS A 34 0.62 19.38 -5.10
CA HIS A 34 0.99 20.79 -5.15
C HIS A 34 0.91 21.41 -6.57
N LEU A 35 0.87 20.59 -7.64
CA LEU A 35 0.75 21.05 -9.03
C LEU A 35 -0.69 21.03 -9.56
N GLY A 36 -1.64 20.47 -8.81
CA GLY A 36 -3.03 20.36 -9.24
C GLY A 36 -3.65 18.97 -9.00
N PRO A 37 -4.88 18.75 -9.48
CA PRO A 37 -5.60 17.49 -9.29
C PRO A 37 -4.97 16.32 -10.04
N ILE A 38 -5.06 15.12 -9.47
CA ILE A 38 -4.68 13.87 -10.12
C ILE A 38 -5.90 13.36 -10.89
N ASN A 39 -5.88 13.50 -12.21
CA ASN A 39 -6.95 13.03 -13.09
C ASN A 39 -6.52 11.72 -13.75
N GLN A 40 -6.69 10.61 -13.04
CA GLN A 40 -6.47 9.26 -13.56
C GLN A 40 -7.82 8.56 -13.79
N PRO A 41 -7.91 7.60 -14.73
CA PRO A 41 -9.14 6.85 -14.94
C PRO A 41 -9.53 6.11 -13.66
N VAL A 42 -10.82 6.16 -13.33
CA VAL A 42 -11.38 5.37 -12.23
C VAL A 42 -11.53 3.94 -12.73
N ILE A 43 -10.61 3.08 -12.31
CA ILE A 43 -10.65 1.64 -12.58
C ILE A 43 -11.12 0.91 -11.33
N THR A 44 -11.78 -0.23 -11.50
CA THR A 44 -12.08 -1.13 -10.37
C THR A 44 -10.80 -1.84 -9.99
N HIS A 45 -10.22 -1.49 -8.85
CA HIS A 45 -8.94 -2.04 -8.38
C HIS A 45 -8.96 -3.56 -8.25
N GLN A 46 -10.09 -4.13 -7.83
CA GLN A 46 -10.24 -5.58 -7.72
C GLN A 46 -10.19 -6.28 -9.07
N THR A 47 -10.80 -5.68 -10.11
CA THR A 47 -10.75 -6.23 -11.47
C THR A 47 -9.31 -6.21 -11.98
N ALA A 48 -8.62 -5.08 -11.85
CA ALA A 48 -7.22 -4.97 -12.26
C ALA A 48 -6.30 -5.96 -11.52
N GLN A 49 -6.54 -6.19 -10.22
CA GLN A 49 -5.81 -7.18 -9.44
C GLN A 49 -6.08 -8.61 -9.91
N MET A 50 -7.35 -8.97 -10.17
CA MET A 50 -7.70 -10.30 -10.67
C MET A 50 -7.14 -10.55 -12.07
N ASP A 51 -7.17 -9.55 -12.95
CA ASP A 51 -6.60 -9.64 -14.29
C ASP A 51 -5.07 -9.80 -14.23
N GLY A 52 -4.40 -9.04 -13.35
CA GLY A 52 -2.96 -9.18 -13.12
C GLY A 52 -2.57 -10.56 -12.59
N LEU A 53 -3.34 -11.11 -11.66
CA LEU A 53 -3.12 -12.48 -11.15
C LEU A 53 -3.35 -13.53 -12.25
N ALA A 54 -4.40 -13.38 -13.07
CA ALA A 54 -4.67 -14.27 -14.18
C ALA A 54 -3.53 -14.25 -15.22
N ASP A 55 -2.99 -13.06 -15.52
CA ASP A 55 -1.83 -12.89 -16.41
C ASP A 55 -0.59 -13.60 -15.86
N CYS A 56 -0.30 -13.42 -14.56
CA CYS A 56 0.80 -14.10 -13.88
C CYS A 56 0.73 -15.63 -14.06
N ILE A 57 -0.48 -16.20 -13.91
CA ILE A 57 -0.70 -17.66 -14.00
C ILE A 57 -0.64 -18.16 -15.44
N LEU A 58 -1.28 -17.45 -16.38
CA LEU A 58 -1.42 -17.90 -17.76
C LEU A 58 -0.16 -17.67 -18.59
N ASN A 59 0.52 -16.54 -18.38
CA ASN A 59 1.65 -16.10 -19.19
C ASN A 59 3.01 -16.23 -18.45
N GLY A 60 3.00 -16.62 -17.18
CA GLY A 60 4.24 -16.76 -16.40
C GLY A 60 4.95 -15.43 -16.19
N THR A 61 4.19 -14.35 -16.03
CA THR A 61 4.65 -12.96 -15.82
C THR A 61 4.51 -12.59 -14.34
N PRO A 62 5.38 -13.09 -13.45
CA PRO A 62 5.22 -12.88 -12.02
C PRO A 62 5.29 -11.39 -11.64
N ASP A 63 4.30 -10.92 -10.89
CA ASP A 63 4.27 -9.57 -10.31
C ASP A 63 4.89 -9.59 -8.89
N PRO A 64 5.97 -8.85 -8.64
CA PRO A 64 6.63 -8.83 -7.33
C PRO A 64 5.72 -8.34 -6.20
N ALA A 65 4.72 -7.50 -6.51
CA ALA A 65 3.76 -6.97 -5.53
C ALA A 65 2.67 -7.98 -5.15
N MET A 66 2.55 -9.10 -5.87
CA MET A 66 1.54 -10.14 -5.65
C MET A 66 2.16 -11.45 -5.14
N THR A 67 3.33 -11.38 -4.51
CA THR A 67 4.06 -12.54 -3.97
C THR A 67 3.70 -12.81 -2.50
N GLY A 68 3.88 -14.07 -2.07
CA GLY A 68 3.71 -14.44 -0.66
C GLY A 68 4.74 -13.78 0.25
N GLU A 69 5.94 -13.55 -0.27
CA GLU A 69 7.03 -12.85 0.40
C GLU A 69 6.68 -11.39 0.68
N GLU A 70 6.02 -10.70 -0.24
CA GLU A 70 5.56 -9.33 -0.02
C GLU A 70 4.50 -9.26 1.09
N GLY A 71 3.52 -10.17 1.06
CA GLY A 71 2.54 -10.28 2.15
C GLY A 71 3.16 -10.63 3.50
N LEU A 72 4.24 -11.43 3.52
CA LEU A 72 4.98 -11.75 4.74
C LEU A 72 5.66 -10.50 5.32
N LYS A 73 6.25 -9.64 4.49
CA LYS A 73 6.88 -8.39 4.95
C LYS A 73 5.87 -7.48 5.64
N ASP A 74 4.66 -7.35 5.09
CA ASP A 74 3.59 -6.57 5.70
C ASP A 74 3.20 -7.12 7.08
N MET A 75 3.07 -8.45 7.19
CA MET A 75 2.76 -9.10 8.48
C MET A 75 3.86 -8.90 9.52
N ILE A 76 5.12 -8.91 9.13
CA ILE A 76 6.25 -8.65 10.03
C ILE A 76 6.21 -7.22 10.56
N VAL A 77 5.91 -6.23 9.70
CA VAL A 77 5.77 -4.83 10.14
C VAL A 77 4.60 -4.69 11.10
N ILE A 78 3.46 -5.33 10.82
CA ILE A 78 2.29 -5.33 11.70
C ILE A 78 2.65 -5.91 13.08
N ASP A 79 3.33 -7.06 13.14
CA ASP A 79 3.73 -7.66 14.40
C ASP A 79 4.73 -6.79 15.16
N ALA A 80 5.67 -6.13 14.47
CA ALA A 80 6.61 -5.18 15.08
C ALA A 80 5.90 -3.97 15.70
N VAL A 81 4.81 -3.48 15.08
CA VAL A 81 3.96 -2.42 15.66
C VAL A 81 3.29 -2.94 16.94
N TYR A 82 2.72 -4.14 16.93
CA TYR A 82 2.13 -4.73 18.13
C TYR A 82 3.17 -4.94 19.24
N GLU A 83 4.39 -5.35 18.88
CA GLU A 83 5.48 -5.53 19.84
C GLU A 83 5.93 -4.19 20.44
N SER A 84 6.04 -3.13 19.63
CA SER A 84 6.31 -1.78 20.11
C SER A 84 5.29 -1.34 21.16
N ILE A 85 4.00 -1.58 20.89
CA ILE A 85 2.90 -1.27 21.82
C ILE A 85 3.04 -2.09 23.11
N ARG A 86 3.31 -3.41 23.01
CA ARG A 86 3.53 -4.27 24.18
C ARG A 86 4.69 -3.81 25.05
N ARG A 87 5.73 -3.23 24.45
CA ARG A 87 6.91 -2.66 25.12
C ARG A 87 6.79 -1.18 25.44
N ASN A 88 5.56 -0.68 25.62
CA ASN A 88 5.29 0.70 26.02
C ASN A 88 5.84 1.76 25.05
N GLY A 89 5.76 1.47 23.75
CA GLY A 89 6.19 2.36 22.66
C GLY A 89 7.67 2.26 22.30
N GLU A 90 8.37 1.20 22.68
CA GLU A 90 9.77 0.99 22.31
C GLU A 90 9.93 0.87 20.79
N ARG A 91 11.00 1.46 20.24
CA ARG A 91 11.34 1.32 18.83
C ARG A 91 11.80 -0.10 18.53
N ILE A 92 11.06 -0.80 17.66
CA ILE A 92 11.45 -2.10 17.14
C ILE A 92 12.14 -1.90 15.78
N LEU A 93 13.35 -2.45 15.63
CA LEU A 93 14.04 -2.48 14.35
C LEU A 93 13.60 -3.69 13.55
N VAL A 94 13.16 -3.46 12.31
CA VAL A 94 12.74 -4.51 11.37
C VAL A 94 13.69 -4.49 10.19
N ASP A 95 14.31 -5.63 9.91
CA ASP A 95 15.08 -5.86 8.68
C ASP A 95 14.26 -6.70 7.71
N LEU A 96 13.74 -6.04 6.67
CA LEU A 96 12.94 -6.68 5.61
C LEU A 96 13.80 -7.24 4.48
N GLY A 97 15.10 -6.92 4.42
CA GLY A 97 16.00 -7.32 3.34
C GLY A 97 16.21 -8.84 3.26
N GLN A 98 16.07 -9.53 4.39
CA GLN A 98 16.18 -10.99 4.48
C GLN A 98 14.99 -11.77 3.87
N TYR A 99 13.88 -11.09 3.57
CA TYR A 99 12.67 -11.70 3.01
C TYR A 99 12.47 -11.36 1.52
N GLY A 100 13.45 -10.74 0.87
CA GLY A 100 13.42 -10.47 -0.57
C GLY A 100 13.79 -11.73 -1.36
N ASN A 101 12.98 -12.09 -2.35
CA ASN A 101 13.37 -13.09 -3.35
C ASN A 101 14.39 -12.45 -4.31
N PRO A 102 15.61 -12.99 -4.46
CA PRO A 102 16.64 -12.44 -5.34
C PRO A 102 16.36 -12.63 -6.84
N ASN A 103 15.28 -13.34 -7.19
CA ASN A 103 14.93 -13.68 -8.58
C ASN A 103 13.85 -12.75 -9.18
N PHE A 104 13.58 -11.61 -8.54
CA PHE A 104 12.75 -10.52 -9.07
C PHE A 104 13.53 -9.21 -9.12
#